data_AF-A0A967STH1-F1
#
_entry.id   AF-A0A967STH1-F1
#
_cell.length_a   1.000
_cell.length_b   1.000
_cell.length_c   1.000
_cell.angle_alpha   90.00
_cell.angle_beta   90.00
_cell.angle_gamma   90.00
#
_symmetry.space_group_name_H-M   'P 1'
#
loop_
_entity.id
_entity.type
_entity.pdbx_description
1 polymer ?
#
loop_
_entity_poly.entity_id
_entity_poly.type
_entity_poly.pdbx_seq_one_letter_code
_entity_poly.pdbx_strand_id
1 'polypeptide(L)'
;MPMDKIFRALSDPSRRKILDIVKNNPGINVNDITEFFDFSRYAVMKHLKILEDTELIISQRSGKFKKLYINVMPIQLIYDRWISQYSEMWAKNLSSLKHSLEQEDFTMSQTNPRHVFVVYIKSTKEKVWEALTNPEKT
;
A
#
# COMPACT_ATOMS: atom_id res chain seq x y z
N MET A 1 3.26 -14.04 -13.16
CA MET A 1 2.43 -14.71 -12.13
C MET A 1 0.98 -14.23 -12.23
N PRO A 2 -0.04 -15.07 -11.99
CA PRO A 2 -1.44 -14.60 -11.96
C PRO A 2 -1.66 -13.65 -10.77
N MET A 3 -2.00 -12.38 -11.02
CA MET A 3 -2.23 -11.38 -9.97
C MET A 3 -3.30 -11.79 -8.96
N ASP A 4 -4.28 -12.59 -9.36
CA ASP A 4 -5.32 -13.12 -8.48
C ASP A 4 -4.76 -13.86 -7.27
N LYS A 5 -3.61 -14.54 -7.44
CA LYS A 5 -2.92 -15.22 -6.33
C LYS A 5 -2.35 -14.22 -5.34
N ILE A 6 -1.80 -13.10 -5.81
CA ILE A 6 -1.28 -12.01 -4.95
C ILE A 6 -2.44 -11.37 -4.19
N PHE A 7 -3.55 -11.02 -4.86
CA PHE A 7 -4.73 -10.46 -4.18
C PHE A 7 -5.31 -11.43 -3.14
N ARG A 8 -5.42 -12.72 -3.48
CA ARG A 8 -5.85 -13.75 -2.54
C ARG A 8 -4.86 -13.93 -1.38
N ALA A 9 -3.56 -13.76 -1.61
CA ALA A 9 -2.57 -13.75 -0.54
C ALA A 9 -2.75 -12.52 0.37
N LEU A 10 -2.94 -11.34 -0.19
CA LEU A 10 -3.08 -10.09 0.57
C LEU A 10 -4.45 -9.93 1.27
N SER A 11 -5.46 -10.71 0.89
CA SER A 11 -6.80 -10.64 1.50
C SER A 11 -6.87 -11.14 2.94
N ASP A 12 -5.85 -11.86 3.42
CA ASP A 12 -5.81 -12.44 4.76
C ASP A 12 -5.00 -11.55 5.72
N PRO A 13 -5.58 -11.18 6.88
CA PRO A 13 -4.93 -10.29 7.83
C PRO A 13 -3.68 -10.88 8.46
N SER A 14 -3.60 -12.19 8.70
CA SER A 14 -2.42 -12.85 9.24
C SER A 14 -1.26 -12.78 8.25
N ARG A 15 -1.53 -12.97 6.95
CA ARG A 15 -0.51 -12.81 5.90
C ARG A 15 -0.01 -11.37 5.79
N ARG A 16 -0.90 -10.37 5.87
CA ARG A 16 -0.49 -8.95 5.93
C ARG A 16 0.36 -8.66 7.17
N LYS A 17 -0.03 -9.17 8.33
CA LYS A 17 0.77 -9.04 9.56
C LYS A 17 2.15 -9.67 9.43
N ILE A 18 2.28 -10.85 8.79
CA ILE A 18 3.58 -11.46 8.50
C ILE A 18 4.42 -10.54 7.60
N LEU A 19 3.83 -9.96 6.55
CA LEU A 19 4.53 -9.02 5.68
C LEU A 19 5.02 -7.79 6.46
N ASP A 20 4.20 -7.24 7.36
CA ASP A 20 4.59 -6.11 8.21
C ASP A 20 5.76 -6.48 9.15
N ILE A 21 5.72 -7.66 9.76
CA ILE A 21 6.81 -8.15 10.63
C ILE A 21 8.12 -8.29 9.85
N VAL A 22 8.08 -8.92 8.67
CA VAL A 22 9.28 -9.12 7.84
C VAL A 22 9.79 -7.79 7.28
N LYS A 23 8.90 -6.86 6.93
CA LYS A 23 9.25 -5.50 6.52
C LYS A 23 10.02 -4.76 7.61
N ASN A 24 9.56 -4.87 8.86
CA ASN A 24 10.15 -4.18 10.00
C ASN A 24 11.39 -4.90 10.55
N ASN A 25 11.57 -6.19 10.24
CA ASN A 25 12.68 -7.02 10.70
C ASN A 25 13.32 -7.80 9.52
N PRO A 26 14.04 -7.13 8.60
CA PRO A 26 14.62 -7.81 7.44
C PRO A 26 15.59 -8.93 7.84
N GLY A 27 15.40 -10.13 7.29
CA GLY A 27 16.20 -11.30 7.60
C GLY A 27 15.80 -12.05 8.86
N ILE A 28 14.65 -11.71 9.47
CA ILE A 28 14.04 -12.48 10.56
C ILE A 28 13.87 -13.95 10.15
N ASN A 29 14.04 -14.86 11.11
CA ASN A 29 13.91 -16.28 10.86
C ASN A 29 12.49 -16.79 11.21
N VAL A 30 12.14 -17.97 10.69
CA VAL A 30 10.79 -18.55 10.85
C VAL A 30 10.41 -18.75 12.32
N ASN A 31 11.36 -19.14 13.20
CA ASN A 31 11.08 -19.34 14.62
C ASN A 31 10.64 -18.03 15.27
N ASP A 32 11.39 -16.96 15.04
CA ASP A 32 11.11 -15.66 15.65
C ASP A 32 9.76 -15.12 15.19
N ILE A 33 9.37 -15.34 13.92
CA ILE A 33 8.03 -14.96 13.45
C ILE A 33 6.92 -15.64 14.26
N THR A 34 7.13 -16.89 14.69
CA THR A 34 6.09 -17.61 15.44
C THR A 34 5.78 -16.99 16.79
N GLU A 35 6.69 -16.20 17.37
CA GLU A 35 6.47 -15.51 18.64
C GLU A 35 5.43 -14.38 18.54
N PHE A 36 5.10 -13.92 17.31
CA PHE A 36 4.14 -12.83 17.09
C PHE A 36 2.68 -13.32 16.92
N PHE A 37 2.42 -14.61 17.04
CA PHE A 37 1.11 -15.22 16.78
C PHE A 37 0.74 -16.27 17.82
N ASP A 38 -0.54 -16.32 18.18
CA ASP A 38 -1.09 -17.31 19.12
C ASP A 38 -1.38 -18.68 18.48
N PHE A 39 -1.20 -18.80 17.17
CA PHE A 39 -1.44 -20.05 16.44
C PHE A 39 -0.16 -20.84 16.18
N SER A 40 -0.33 -22.13 15.90
CA SER A 40 0.79 -23.07 15.74
C SER A 40 1.82 -22.64 14.68
N ARG A 41 3.07 -23.04 14.90
CA ARG A 41 4.15 -22.92 13.91
C ARG A 41 3.78 -23.46 12.53
N TYR A 42 3.01 -24.55 12.47
CA TYR A 42 2.55 -25.12 11.21
C TYR A 42 1.65 -24.13 10.43
N ALA A 43 0.75 -23.42 11.12
CA ALA A 43 -0.09 -22.40 10.50
C ALA A 43 0.74 -21.21 9.99
N VAL A 44 1.76 -20.76 10.73
CA VAL A 44 2.73 -19.74 10.25
C VAL A 44 3.42 -20.22 8.98
N MET A 45 3.93 -21.46 8.97
CA MET A 45 4.60 -22.03 7.80
C MET A 45 3.68 -22.13 6.58
N LYS A 46 2.41 -22.47 6.76
CA LYS A 46 1.41 -22.48 5.68
C LYS A 46 1.22 -21.08 5.08
N HIS A 47 1.16 -20.05 5.91
CA HIS A 47 1.07 -18.66 5.45
C HIS A 47 2.34 -18.22 4.72
N LEU A 48 3.52 -18.52 5.27
CA LEU A 48 4.80 -18.21 4.62
C LEU A 48 4.92 -18.90 3.27
N LYS A 49 4.49 -20.16 3.15
CA LYS A 49 4.51 -20.88 1.88
C LYS A 49 3.67 -20.17 0.80
N ILE A 50 2.48 -19.70 1.15
CA ILE A 50 1.63 -18.91 0.23
C ILE A 50 2.31 -17.60 -0.17
N LEU A 51 2.96 -16.91 0.78
CA LEU A 51 3.66 -15.65 0.53
C LEU A 51 4.92 -15.85 -0.35
N GLU A 52 5.63 -16.96 -0.19
CA GLU A 52 6.74 -17.37 -1.05
C GLU A 52 6.24 -17.76 -2.45
N ASP A 53 5.15 -18.54 -2.54
CA ASP A 53 4.53 -18.95 -3.80
C ASP A 53 3.93 -17.77 -4.58
N THR A 54 3.73 -16.63 -3.92
CA THR A 54 3.30 -15.37 -4.54
C THR A 54 4.43 -14.35 -4.69
N GLU A 55 5.67 -14.76 -4.41
CA GLU A 55 6.88 -13.94 -4.47
C GLU A 55 6.81 -12.67 -3.60
N LEU A 56 5.86 -12.57 -2.67
CA LEU A 56 5.76 -11.44 -1.72
C LEU A 56 6.84 -11.53 -0.63
N ILE A 57 7.30 -12.75 -0.33
CA ILE A 57 8.44 -13.03 0.52
C ILE A 57 9.48 -13.82 -0.27
N ILE A 58 10.74 -13.42 -0.10
CA ILE A 58 11.90 -14.18 -0.55
C ILE A 58 12.61 -14.75 0.66
N SER A 59 13.04 -15.99 0.55
CA SER A 59 13.79 -16.65 1.59
C SER A 59 15.21 -16.95 1.16
N GLN A 60 16.16 -16.74 2.06
CA GLN A 60 17.55 -17.08 1.86
C GLN A 60 18.04 -17.98 2.99
N ARG A 61 18.74 -19.06 2.63
CA ARG A 61 19.38 -19.92 3.63
C ARG A 61 20.66 -19.24 4.13
N SER A 62 20.78 -19.10 5.45
CA SER A 62 21.94 -18.53 6.13
C SER A 62 22.36 -19.51 7.24
N GLY A 63 23.27 -20.42 6.89
CA GLY A 63 23.68 -21.52 7.77
C GLY A 63 22.51 -22.46 8.09
N LYS A 64 22.17 -22.55 9.38
CA LYS A 64 21.05 -23.38 9.89
C LYS A 64 19.69 -22.70 9.77
N PHE A 65 19.64 -21.39 9.52
CA PHE A 65 18.40 -20.62 9.52
C PHE A 65 17.95 -20.23 8.11
N LYS A 66 16.63 -20.08 7.95
CA LYS A 66 15.99 -19.51 6.76
C LYS A 66 15.61 -18.07 7.09
N LYS A 67 16.31 -17.11 6.49
CA LYS A 67 16.07 -15.67 6.63
C LYS A 67 15.02 -15.22 5.62
N LEU A 68 14.13 -14.32 6.02
CA LEU A 68 12.99 -13.88 5.22
C LEU A 68 13.09 -12.39 4.91
N TYR A 69 12.72 -12.02 3.69
CA TYR A 69 12.78 -10.66 3.16
C TYR A 69 11.50 -10.35 2.38
N ILE A 70 11.04 -9.11 2.44
CA ILE A 70 9.98 -8.64 1.55
C ILE A 70 10.54 -8.50 0.14
N ASN A 71 9.78 -9.00 -0.83
CA ASN A 71 9.97 -8.62 -2.21
C ASN A 71 8.85 -7.67 -2.63
N VAL A 72 9.26 -6.44 -2.93
CA VAL A 72 8.35 -5.34 -3.28
C VAL A 72 7.86 -5.44 -4.72
N MET A 73 8.50 -6.23 -5.58
CA MET A 73 8.20 -6.28 -7.02
C MET A 73 6.74 -6.65 -7.34
N PRO A 74 6.11 -7.67 -6.72
CA PRO A 74 4.72 -8.00 -7.02
C PRO A 74 3.75 -6.85 -6.67
N ILE A 75 4.05 -6.09 -5.60
CA ILE A 75 3.26 -4.92 -5.20
C ILE A 75 3.48 -3.77 -6.17
N GLN A 76 4.73 -3.54 -6.59
CA GLN A 76 5.06 -2.53 -7.59
C GLN A 76 4.32 -2.76 -8.90
N LEU A 77 4.24 -4.02 -9.39
CA LEU A 77 3.51 -4.34 -10.60
C LEU A 77 2.00 -4.07 -10.50
N ILE A 78 1.40 -4.30 -9.32
CA ILE A 78 0.00 -3.94 -9.06
C ILE A 78 -0.17 -2.42 -9.09
N TYR A 79 0.74 -1.69 -8.45
CA TYR A 79 0.76 -0.23 -8.47
C TYR A 79 0.88 0.30 -9.90
N ASP A 80 1.84 -0.20 -10.68
CA ASP A 80 2.10 0.26 -12.05
C ASP A 80 0.91 0.02 -12.97
N ARG A 81 0.20 -1.10 -12.81
CA ARG A 81 -0.95 -1.42 -13.65
C ARG A 81 -2.20 -0.59 -13.35
N TRP A 82 -2.45 -0.31 -12.06
CA TRP A 82 -3.75 0.22 -11.64
C TRP A 82 -3.69 1.60 -10.99
N ILE A 83 -2.58 1.95 -10.35
CA ILE A 83 -2.46 3.11 -9.48
C ILE A 83 -1.56 4.20 -10.08
N SER A 84 -0.55 3.83 -10.86
CA SER A 84 0.44 4.78 -11.45
C SER A 84 -0.22 5.93 -12.21
N GLN A 85 -1.25 5.66 -13.01
CA GLN A 85 -1.99 6.66 -13.80
C GLN A 85 -2.64 7.79 -12.96
N TYR A 86 -2.81 7.58 -11.64
CA TYR A 86 -3.29 8.63 -10.76
C TYR A 86 -2.21 9.64 -10.37
N SER A 87 -0.92 9.26 -10.40
CA SER A 87 0.18 10.17 -10.03
C SER A 87 0.39 11.27 -11.07
N GLU A 88 0.30 10.93 -12.35
CA GLU A 88 0.33 11.90 -13.46
C GLU A 88 -0.83 12.90 -13.39
N MET A 89 -2.01 12.44 -12.95
CA MET A 89 -3.17 13.30 -12.75
C MET A 89 -2.94 14.31 -11.62
N TRP A 90 -2.33 13.90 -10.51
CA TRP A 90 -1.99 14.83 -9.42
C TRP A 90 -1.04 15.93 -9.89
N ALA A 91 0.00 15.57 -10.65
CA ALA A 91 0.90 16.54 -11.25
C ALA A 91 0.17 17.51 -12.19
N LYS A 92 -0.74 17.00 -13.03
CA LYS A 92 -1.57 17.84 -13.91
C LYS A 92 -2.51 18.76 -13.14
N ASN A 93 -3.18 18.25 -12.10
CA ASN A 93 -4.09 19.05 -11.29
C ASN A 93 -3.35 20.17 -10.54
N LEU A 94 -2.17 19.88 -9.96
CA LEU A 94 -1.31 20.89 -9.33
C LEU A 94 -0.83 21.93 -10.34
N SER A 95 -0.45 21.51 -11.55
CA SER A 95 -0.05 22.44 -12.61
C SER A 95 -1.22 23.35 -13.05
N SER A 96 -2.43 22.80 -13.22
CA SER A 96 -3.62 23.58 -13.57
C SER A 96 -4.02 24.53 -12.44
N LEU A 97 -3.96 24.07 -11.19
CA LEU A 97 -4.24 24.90 -10.01
C LEU A 97 -3.27 26.08 -9.93
N LYS A 98 -1.97 25.81 -10.08
CA LYS A 98 -0.92 26.85 -10.16
C LYS A 98 -1.24 27.87 -11.25
N HIS A 99 -1.55 27.45 -12.47
CA HIS A 99 -1.94 28.37 -13.54
C HIS A 99 -3.21 29.17 -13.22
N SER A 100 -4.22 28.57 -12.61
CA SER A 100 -5.46 29.27 -12.25
C SER A 100 -5.30 30.30 -11.13
N LEU A 101 -4.37 30.07 -10.19
CA LEU A 101 -4.07 31.01 -9.12
C LEU A 101 -3.17 32.15 -9.61
N GLU A 102 -2.46 31.94 -10.72
CA GLU A 102 -1.52 32.90 -11.30
C GLU A 102 -2.10 33.70 -12.48
N GLN A 103 -3.34 33.43 -12.90
CA GLN A 103 -4.06 34.18 -13.94
C GLN A 103 -5.43 34.66 -13.44
N GLU A 104 -5.82 35.90 -13.76
CA GLU A 104 -7.06 36.53 -13.28
C GLU A 104 -8.35 36.03 -13.97
N ASP A 105 -8.24 35.32 -15.09
CA ASP A 105 -9.41 34.88 -15.88
C ASP A 105 -9.57 33.36 -15.87
N PHE A 106 -10.44 32.85 -15.00
CA PHE A 106 -10.79 31.43 -14.92
C PHE A 106 -12.07 31.11 -15.68
N THR A 107 -11.97 30.37 -16.79
CA THR A 107 -13.12 29.67 -17.40
C THR A 107 -13.12 28.20 -16.98
N MET A 108 -14.15 27.77 -16.25
CA MET A 108 -14.40 26.37 -15.91
C MET A 108 -14.55 25.53 -17.19
N SER A 109 -13.52 24.77 -17.52
CA SER A 109 -13.63 23.66 -18.48
C SER A 109 -14.52 22.58 -17.87
N GLN A 110 -15.73 22.40 -18.41
CA GLN A 110 -16.62 21.27 -18.10
C GLN A 110 -16.01 19.98 -18.67
N THR A 111 -15.06 19.40 -17.95
CA THR A 111 -14.58 18.05 -18.21
C THR A 111 -15.12 17.11 -17.15
N ASN A 112 -15.81 16.06 -17.59
CA ASN A 112 -16.30 14.99 -16.73
C ASN A 112 -15.10 14.37 -15.98
N PRO A 113 -15.14 14.22 -14.64
CA PRO A 113 -14.01 13.68 -13.90
C PRO A 113 -13.79 12.22 -14.31
N ARG A 114 -12.60 11.90 -14.82
CA ARG A 114 -12.24 10.51 -15.15
C ARG A 114 -12.12 9.63 -13.90
N HIS A 115 -11.86 10.22 -12.73
CA HIS A 115 -11.71 9.52 -11.45
C HIS A 115 -12.30 10.34 -10.30
N VAL A 116 -12.89 9.66 -9.32
CA VAL A 116 -13.46 10.25 -8.11
C VAL A 116 -12.84 9.56 -6.90
N PHE A 117 -12.20 10.34 -6.02
CA PHE A 117 -11.68 9.85 -4.74
C PHE A 117 -12.71 10.12 -3.65
N VAL A 118 -13.02 9.11 -2.84
CA VAL A 118 -13.93 9.23 -1.70
C VAL A 118 -13.20 8.77 -0.45
N VAL A 119 -13.20 9.63 0.58
CA VAL A 119 -12.68 9.30 1.91
C VAL A 119 -13.77 9.62 2.94
N TYR A 120 -13.93 8.72 3.91
CA TYR A 120 -14.84 8.91 5.03
C TYR A 120 -14.02 9.27 6.28
N ILE A 121 -14.21 10.48 6.79
CA ILE A 121 -13.52 10.98 7.98
C ILE A 121 -14.51 10.96 9.13
N LYS A 122 -14.25 10.14 10.15
CA LYS A 122 -15.05 10.12 11.38
C LYS A 122 -14.71 11.34 12.25
N SER A 123 -15.32 12.49 11.93
CA SER A 123 -15.14 13.77 12.63
C SER A 123 -16.41 14.63 12.51
N THR A 124 -16.45 15.78 13.18
CA THR A 124 -17.53 16.76 12.99
C THR A 124 -17.28 17.61 11.75
N LYS A 125 -18.35 18.14 11.16
CA LYS A 125 -18.27 18.99 9.97
C LYS A 125 -17.34 20.18 10.18
N GLU A 126 -17.39 20.80 11.36
CA GLU A 126 -16.62 21.99 11.74
C GLU A 126 -15.12 21.67 11.77
N LYS A 127 -14.74 20.52 12.37
CA LYS A 127 -13.35 20.06 12.41
C LYS A 127 -12.80 19.72 11.02
N VAL A 128 -13.64 19.16 10.14
CA VAL A 128 -13.24 18.89 8.74
C VAL A 128 -13.05 20.20 7.98
N TRP A 129 -13.96 21.16 8.16
CA TRP A 129 -13.87 22.48 7.51
C TRP A 129 -12.60 23.22 7.92
N GLU A 130 -12.35 23.34 9.23
CA GLU A 130 -11.14 23.99 9.76
C GLU A 130 -9.86 23.38 9.18
N ALA A 131 -9.79 22.05 9.07
CA ALA A 131 -8.62 21.34 8.55
C ALA A 131 -8.38 21.62 7.05
N LEU A 132 -9.43 21.80 6.25
CA LEU A 132 -9.32 22.08 4.81
C LEU A 132 -8.96 23.53 4.49
N THR A 133 -9.24 24.46 5.41
CA THR A 133 -9.06 25.90 5.18
C THR A 133 -7.83 26.47 5.89
N ASN A 134 -7.09 25.68 6.65
CA ASN A 134 -5.91 26.13 7.39
C ASN A 134 -4.61 25.81 6.61
N PRO A 135 -3.88 26.82 6.12
CA PRO A 135 -2.70 26.63 5.26
C PRO A 135 -1.52 25.93 5.94
N GLU A 136 -1.50 25.75 7.27
CA GLU A 136 -0.47 24.95 7.95
C GLU A 136 -0.75 23.44 7.94
N LYS A 137 -1.93 22.99 7.49
CA LYS A 137 -2.39 21.59 7.53
C LYS A 137 -2.61 20.94 6.16
N THR A 138 -2.32 21.65 5.06
CA THR A 138 -2.39 21.20 3.66
C THR A 138 -1.12 21.59 2.93
#